data_AF-A0A9P7K223-F1
#
_entry.id   AF-A0A9P7K223-F1
#
_cell.length_a   1.000
_cell.length_b   1.000
_cell.length_c   1.000
_cell.angle_alpha   90.00
_cell.angle_beta   90.00
_cell.angle_gamma   90.00
#
_symmetry.space_group_name_H-M   'P 1'
#
loop_
_entity.id
_entity.type
_entity.pdbx_description
1 polymer ?
#
loop_
_entity_poly.entity_id
_entity_poly.type
_entity_poly.pdbx_seq_one_letter_code
_entity_poly.pdbx_strand_id
1 'polypeptide(L)'
;MEKVFLGVLANATDPKVILAVRGILDFIYYAHFEVHTDKSLAQLNAAWVAFHKNKSIFQDLEIQQHFNISKVHNIKHYLDSIRELGSAAGYNSEATERLHIDLVKVGYRASNKKAYIKQMTIWLCRQEAVERFDQYLQWAASRQTEKRARGNSGEEDSDECGSTDEGVNKHPQIRTTPTYHVTKKPAFPAVTVQSIITEYGAPNFLRHLTTFLHERSIPHSPLLSDSSTFPIYRHLYLSLPLIPEISTSNTIKDTILATKAERGRVTTSGIKHAVPG
;
A
#
# COMPACT_ATOMS: atom_id res chain seq x y z
N MET A 1 -13.21 16.07 26.77
CA MET A 1 -14.29 17.02 26.39
C MET A 1 -15.22 17.35 27.56
N GLU A 2 -15.78 16.36 28.26
CA GLU A 2 -16.74 16.61 29.36
C GLU A 2 -16.17 17.47 30.51
N LYS A 3 -14.95 17.16 30.96
CA LYS A 3 -14.25 17.93 32.01
C LYS A 3 -14.05 19.41 31.67
N VAL A 4 -14.02 19.76 30.39
CA VAL A 4 -13.82 21.14 29.93
C VAL A 4 -15.16 21.86 29.83
N PHE A 5 -16.16 21.25 29.18
CA PHE A 5 -17.48 21.89 29.01
C PHE A 5 -18.22 22.08 30.33
N LEU A 6 -18.27 21.06 31.19
CA LEU A 6 -18.94 21.21 32.50
C LEU A 6 -18.17 22.15 33.42
N GLY A 7 -16.84 22.20 33.32
CA GLY A 7 -16.01 23.13 34.09
C GLY A 7 -16.27 24.59 33.71
N VAL A 8 -16.46 24.89 32.42
CA VAL A 8 -16.79 26.25 31.95
C VAL A 8 -18.19 26.68 32.38
N LEU A 9 -19.15 25.75 32.46
CA LEU A 9 -20.52 26.05 32.88
C LEU A 9 -20.68 26.14 34.40
N ALA A 10 -19.71 25.63 35.17
CA ALA A 10 -19.76 25.66 36.63
C ALA A 10 -19.80 27.12 37.13
N ASN A 11 -20.83 27.44 37.93
CA ASN A 11 -21.14 28.79 38.46
C ASN A 11 -21.51 29.86 37.42
N ALA A 12 -21.62 29.52 36.13
CA ALA A 12 -21.97 30.48 35.07
C ALA A 12 -23.42 30.38 34.58
N THR A 13 -24.17 29.34 34.97
CA THR A 13 -25.49 29.04 34.41
C THR A 13 -26.42 28.37 35.43
N ASP A 14 -27.72 28.27 35.08
CA ASP A 14 -28.73 27.57 35.90
C ASP A 14 -28.32 26.10 36.15
N PRO A 15 -28.43 25.58 37.39
CA PRO A 15 -28.16 24.19 37.71
C PRO A 15 -28.85 23.15 36.79
N LYS A 16 -30.06 23.43 36.31
CA LYS A 16 -30.79 22.56 35.38
C LYS A 16 -30.10 22.47 34.02
N VAL A 17 -29.49 23.55 33.54
CA VAL A 17 -28.70 23.53 32.30
C VAL A 17 -27.51 22.60 32.47
N ILE A 18 -26.81 22.70 33.61
CA ILE A 18 -25.66 21.83 33.93
C ILE A 18 -26.10 20.37 33.94
N LEU A 19 -27.24 20.04 34.56
CA LEU A 19 -27.77 18.68 34.60
C LEU A 19 -28.16 18.16 33.21
N ALA A 20 -28.76 18.99 32.36
CA ALA A 20 -29.13 18.60 31.00
C ALA A 20 -27.89 18.34 30.13
N VAL A 21 -26.90 19.24 30.18
CA VAL A 21 -25.63 19.09 29.45
C VAL A 21 -24.88 17.86 29.94
N ARG A 22 -24.80 17.66 31.26
CA ARG A 22 -24.19 16.47 31.85
C ARG A 22 -24.89 15.19 31.37
N GLY A 23 -26.22 15.13 31.38
CA GLY A 23 -26.96 13.97 30.91
C GLY A 23 -26.65 13.60 29.45
N ILE A 24 -26.52 14.60 28.56
CA ILE A 24 -26.10 14.34 27.17
C ILE A 24 -24.65 13.86 27.10
N LEU A 25 -23.74 14.51 27.82
CA LEU A 25 -22.32 14.15 27.80
C LEU A 25 -22.13 12.73 28.34
N ASP A 26 -22.71 12.40 29.49
CA ASP A 26 -22.73 11.06 30.06
C ASP A 26 -23.26 10.04 29.04
N PHE A 27 -24.38 10.35 28.37
CA PHE A 27 -24.92 9.48 27.32
C PHE A 27 -23.91 9.24 26.20
N ILE A 28 -23.27 10.29 25.68
CA ILE A 28 -22.25 10.19 24.63
C ILE A 28 -21.08 9.33 25.12
N TYR A 29 -20.58 9.53 26.34
CA TYR A 29 -19.47 8.74 26.88
C TYR A 29 -19.83 7.26 26.99
N TYR A 30 -20.99 6.93 27.56
CA TYR A 30 -21.42 5.54 27.66
C TYR A 30 -21.62 4.91 26.27
N ALA A 31 -22.18 5.65 25.30
CA ALA A 31 -22.42 5.14 23.95
C ALA A 31 -21.13 4.79 23.18
N HIS A 32 -19.99 5.38 23.56
CA HIS A 32 -18.68 5.09 22.97
C HIS A 32 -17.98 3.87 23.56
N PHE A 33 -18.58 3.18 24.53
CA PHE A 33 -17.96 1.98 25.10
C PHE A 33 -17.88 0.87 24.05
N GLU A 34 -16.67 0.33 23.85
CA GLU A 34 -16.44 -0.80 22.94
C GLU A 34 -17.15 -2.07 23.41
N VAL A 35 -17.34 -2.20 24.73
CA VAL A 35 -18.04 -3.33 25.35
C VAL A 35 -19.09 -2.81 26.33
N HIS A 36 -20.32 -3.28 26.15
CA HIS A 36 -21.43 -2.95 27.03
C HIS A 36 -21.76 -4.11 27.98
N THR A 37 -22.00 -3.75 29.23
CA THR A 37 -22.63 -4.60 30.24
C THR A 37 -24.04 -4.07 30.55
N ASP A 38 -24.90 -4.88 31.16
CA ASP A 38 -26.23 -4.43 31.61
C ASP A 38 -26.16 -3.21 32.52
N LYS A 39 -25.11 -3.11 33.35
CA LYS A 39 -24.85 -1.94 34.19
C LYS A 39 -24.58 -0.69 33.36
N SER A 40 -23.71 -0.79 32.36
CA SER A 40 -23.42 0.35 31.47
C SER A 40 -24.63 0.77 30.63
N LEU A 41 -25.46 -0.18 30.21
CA LEU A 41 -26.71 0.10 29.48
C LEU A 41 -27.75 0.77 30.38
N ALA A 42 -27.84 0.37 31.65
CA ALA A 42 -28.68 1.03 32.63
C ALA A 42 -28.21 2.47 32.88
N GLN A 43 -26.90 2.72 32.95
CA GLN A 43 -26.33 4.04 33.08
C GLN A 43 -26.56 4.92 31.83
N LEU A 44 -26.42 4.34 30.63
CA LEU A 44 -26.74 4.99 29.37
C LEU A 44 -28.22 5.42 29.33
N ASN A 45 -29.14 4.56 29.77
CA ASN A 45 -30.56 4.92 29.89
C ASN A 45 -30.78 6.04 30.92
N ALA A 46 -30.12 5.94 32.08
CA ALA A 46 -30.26 6.93 33.15
C ALA A 46 -29.77 8.32 32.70
N ALA A 47 -28.68 8.38 31.94
CA ALA A 47 -28.15 9.60 31.35
C ALA A 47 -29.16 10.23 30.36
N TRP A 48 -29.77 9.40 29.52
CA TRP A 48 -30.83 9.85 28.59
C TRP A 48 -32.07 10.40 29.31
N VAL A 49 -32.53 9.71 30.36
CA VAL A 49 -33.65 10.16 31.19
C VAL A 49 -33.31 11.47 31.92
N ALA A 50 -32.08 11.60 32.42
CA ALA A 50 -31.61 12.82 33.07
C ALA A 50 -31.60 14.02 32.11
N PHE A 51 -31.16 13.84 30.87
CA PHE A 51 -31.27 14.88 29.85
C PHE A 51 -32.74 15.25 29.59
N HIS A 52 -33.59 14.26 29.35
CA HIS A 52 -35.01 14.48 29.05
C HIS A 52 -35.78 15.19 30.16
N LYS A 53 -35.43 14.92 31.41
CA LYS A 53 -36.04 15.57 32.58
C LYS A 53 -35.67 17.05 32.69
N ASN A 54 -34.48 17.43 32.23
CA ASN A 54 -33.95 18.78 32.43
C ASN A 54 -33.97 19.64 31.15
N LYS A 55 -34.18 19.07 29.96
CA LYS A 55 -34.08 19.80 28.68
C LYS A 55 -35.11 20.92 28.47
N SER A 56 -36.20 20.94 29.24
CA SER A 56 -37.20 22.02 29.14
C SER A 56 -36.61 23.38 29.48
N ILE A 57 -35.55 23.43 30.29
CA ILE A 57 -34.87 24.69 30.65
C ILE A 57 -34.38 25.47 29.43
N PHE A 58 -34.03 24.78 28.34
CA PHE A 58 -33.61 25.45 27.10
C PHE A 58 -34.76 26.11 26.34
N GLN A 59 -36.00 25.64 26.56
CA GLN A 59 -37.20 26.31 26.07
C GLN A 59 -37.56 27.49 26.98
N ASP A 60 -37.49 27.29 28.30
CA ASP A 60 -37.78 28.33 29.30
C ASP A 60 -36.84 29.54 29.17
N LEU A 61 -35.58 29.30 28.79
CA LEU A 61 -34.57 30.33 28.51
C LEU A 61 -34.63 30.88 27.07
N GLU A 62 -35.63 30.47 26.28
CA GLU A 62 -35.82 30.86 24.88
C GLU A 62 -34.63 30.56 23.94
N ILE A 63 -33.71 29.67 24.36
CA ILE A 63 -32.54 29.26 23.58
C ILE A 63 -32.98 28.38 22.39
N GLN A 64 -33.99 27.52 22.62
CA GLN A 64 -34.47 26.58 21.63
C GLN A 64 -35.99 26.40 21.74
N GLN A 65 -36.74 26.63 20.66
CA GLN A 65 -38.21 26.54 20.66
C GLN A 65 -38.74 25.12 20.86
N HIS A 66 -38.06 24.11 20.30
CA HIS A 66 -38.48 22.71 20.39
C HIS A 66 -37.31 21.72 20.25
N PHE A 67 -37.51 20.51 20.75
CA PHE A 67 -36.54 19.40 20.66
C PHE A 67 -36.89 18.34 19.60
N ASN A 68 -37.67 18.70 18.58
CA ASN A 68 -38.00 17.85 17.43
C ASN A 68 -36.81 17.72 16.46
N ILE A 69 -35.66 17.31 16.98
CA ILE A 69 -34.41 17.15 16.25
C ILE A 69 -34.25 15.66 15.96
N SER A 70 -34.13 15.29 14.68
CA SER A 70 -33.99 13.87 14.27
C SER A 70 -32.87 13.15 15.02
N LYS A 71 -31.71 13.82 15.22
CA LYS A 71 -30.59 13.25 16.00
C LYS A 71 -30.95 12.94 17.45
N VAL A 72 -31.74 13.81 18.11
CA VAL A 72 -32.20 13.62 19.49
C VAL A 72 -33.23 12.50 19.53
N HIS A 73 -34.11 12.40 18.53
CA HIS A 73 -35.04 11.27 18.43
C HIS A 73 -34.32 9.93 18.28
N ASN A 74 -33.30 9.87 17.42
CA ASN A 74 -32.53 8.67 17.16
C ASN A 74 -31.81 8.11 18.39
N ILE A 75 -31.45 8.97 19.36
CA ILE A 75 -30.82 8.55 20.62
C ILE A 75 -31.67 7.52 21.37
N LYS A 76 -33.01 7.59 21.28
CA LYS A 76 -33.91 6.60 21.90
C LYS A 76 -33.62 5.18 21.43
N HIS A 77 -33.19 5.01 20.19
CA HIS A 77 -32.97 3.70 19.57
C HIS A 77 -31.60 3.11 19.85
N TYR A 78 -30.66 3.88 20.44
CA TYR A 78 -29.30 3.37 20.72
C TYR A 78 -29.32 2.14 21.61
N LEU A 79 -30.21 2.09 22.60
CA LEU A 79 -30.28 0.97 23.54
C LEU A 79 -30.69 -0.33 22.86
N ASP A 80 -31.65 -0.24 21.94
CA ASP A 80 -32.13 -1.39 21.16
C ASP A 80 -31.06 -1.78 20.13
N SER A 81 -30.49 -0.81 19.42
CA SER A 81 -29.38 -1.02 18.48
C SER A 81 -28.17 -1.66 19.14
N ILE A 82 -27.79 -1.26 20.36
CA ILE A 82 -26.63 -1.84 21.04
C ILE A 82 -26.89 -3.30 21.43
N ARG A 83 -28.13 -3.63 21.81
CA ARG A 83 -28.52 -5.01 22.13
C ARG A 83 -28.60 -5.91 20.91
N GLU A 84 -29.06 -5.37 19.79
CA GLU A 84 -29.26 -6.14 18.55
C GLU A 84 -27.99 -6.25 17.70
N LEU A 85 -27.20 -5.19 17.63
CA LEU A 85 -26.07 -5.04 16.69
C LEU A 85 -24.70 -4.97 17.38
N GLY A 86 -24.66 -4.90 18.71
CA GLY A 86 -23.42 -4.72 19.48
C GLY A 86 -23.04 -3.25 19.66
N SER A 87 -21.80 -2.97 20.06
CA SER A 87 -21.34 -1.59 20.34
C SER A 87 -21.50 -0.66 19.12
N ALA A 88 -21.82 0.61 19.39
CA ALA A 88 -21.99 1.64 18.35
C ALA A 88 -20.74 1.87 17.48
N ALA A 89 -19.56 1.52 17.98
CA ALA A 89 -18.33 1.56 17.20
C ALA A 89 -18.36 0.60 16.00
N GLY A 90 -19.05 -0.55 16.12
CA GLY A 90 -19.06 -1.60 15.11
C GLY A 90 -19.84 -1.28 13.83
N TYR A 91 -20.75 -0.29 13.88
CA TYR A 91 -21.60 0.09 12.76
C TYR A 91 -21.53 1.59 12.43
N ASN A 92 -20.46 2.27 12.87
CA ASN A 92 -20.22 3.65 12.46
C ASN A 92 -19.75 3.74 10.99
N SER A 93 -19.86 4.93 10.39
CA SER A 93 -19.43 5.18 9.01
C SER A 93 -18.04 5.81 8.90
N GLU A 94 -17.27 5.86 9.99
CA GLU A 94 -15.98 6.54 10.01
C GLU A 94 -14.96 5.78 9.15
N ALA A 95 -14.91 4.46 9.31
CA ALA A 95 -14.04 3.59 8.54
C ALA A 95 -14.34 3.67 7.03
N THR A 96 -15.62 3.66 6.66
CA THR A 96 -16.03 3.73 5.25
C THR A 96 -15.76 5.12 4.65
N GLU A 97 -15.98 6.21 5.38
CA GLU A 97 -15.61 7.56 4.90
C GLU A 97 -14.10 7.74 4.80
N ARG A 98 -13.31 7.17 5.72
CA ARG A 98 -11.83 7.19 5.64
C ARG A 98 -11.34 6.45 4.40
N LEU A 99 -11.89 5.26 4.14
CA LEU A 99 -11.59 4.48 2.94
C LEU A 99 -12.08 5.17 1.67
N HIS A 100 -13.20 5.90 1.73
CA HIS A 100 -13.71 6.68 0.60
C HIS A 100 -12.71 7.77 0.14
N ILE A 101 -11.88 8.31 1.04
CA ILE A 101 -10.80 9.21 0.64
C ILE A 101 -9.80 8.48 -0.26
N ASP A 102 -9.25 7.36 0.21
CA ASP A 102 -8.14 6.66 -0.45
C ASP A 102 -8.63 5.93 -1.71
N LEU A 103 -9.79 5.26 -1.62
CA LEU A 103 -10.31 4.44 -2.70
C LEU A 103 -11.02 5.26 -3.79
N VAL A 104 -11.68 6.36 -3.41
CA VAL A 104 -12.53 7.13 -4.33
C VAL A 104 -11.92 8.49 -4.64
N LYS A 105 -11.66 9.33 -3.64
CA LYS A 105 -11.22 10.72 -3.90
C LYS A 105 -9.84 10.78 -4.57
N VAL A 106 -8.89 9.94 -4.16
CA VAL A 106 -7.56 9.89 -4.80
C VAL A 106 -7.66 9.37 -6.24
N GLY A 107 -8.35 8.25 -6.46
CA GLY A 107 -8.56 7.70 -7.80
C GLY A 107 -9.30 8.66 -8.74
N TYR A 108 -10.31 9.38 -8.23
CA TYR A 108 -11.02 10.38 -9.01
C TYR A 108 -10.11 11.56 -9.41
N ARG A 109 -9.26 12.03 -8.49
CA ARG A 109 -8.27 13.09 -8.76
C ARG A 109 -7.21 12.66 -9.79
N ALA A 110 -6.82 11.40 -9.78
CA ALA A 110 -5.88 10.83 -10.76
C ALA A 110 -6.52 10.56 -12.14
N SER A 111 -7.85 10.58 -12.23
CA SER A 111 -8.59 10.35 -13.47
C SER A 111 -8.71 11.61 -14.33
N ASN A 112 -9.05 11.44 -15.61
CA ASN A 112 -9.42 12.57 -16.48
C ASN A 112 -10.91 12.96 -16.33
N LYS A 113 -11.61 12.42 -15.32
CA LYS A 113 -13.03 12.66 -14.99
C LYS A 113 -14.05 12.22 -16.06
N LYS A 114 -13.62 11.57 -17.14
CA LYS A 114 -14.50 11.01 -18.18
C LYS A 114 -14.66 9.50 -17.97
N ALA A 115 -15.90 9.00 -17.88
CA ALA A 115 -16.17 7.59 -17.54
C ALA A 115 -15.35 7.13 -16.32
N TYR A 116 -15.32 7.99 -15.28
CA TYR A 116 -14.38 7.92 -14.17
C TYR A 116 -14.47 6.62 -13.38
N ILE A 117 -15.66 6.00 -13.28
CA ILE A 117 -15.84 4.72 -12.56
C ILE A 117 -14.88 3.66 -13.11
N LYS A 118 -14.83 3.46 -14.43
CA LYS A 118 -13.92 2.49 -15.07
C LYS A 118 -12.45 2.83 -14.81
N GLN A 119 -12.11 4.12 -14.84
CA GLN A 119 -10.73 4.56 -14.59
C GLN A 119 -10.33 4.35 -13.13
N MET A 120 -11.22 4.63 -12.20
CA MET A 120 -11.02 4.44 -10.76
C MET A 120 -10.90 2.96 -10.40
N THR A 121 -11.72 2.09 -11.00
CA THR A 121 -11.58 0.64 -10.83
C THR A 121 -10.22 0.15 -11.31
N ILE A 122 -9.78 0.57 -12.51
CA ILE A 122 -8.45 0.19 -13.04
C ILE A 122 -7.33 0.76 -12.14
N TRP A 123 -7.49 1.99 -11.66
CA TRP A 123 -6.54 2.63 -10.76
C TRP A 123 -6.41 1.84 -9.45
N LEU A 124 -7.52 1.43 -8.84
CA LEU A 124 -7.55 0.58 -7.65
C LEU A 124 -6.87 -0.78 -7.90
N CYS A 125 -7.21 -1.48 -8.98
CA CYS A 125 -6.57 -2.76 -9.31
C CYS A 125 -5.05 -2.64 -9.45
N ARG A 126 -4.56 -1.51 -9.98
CA ARG A 126 -3.12 -1.24 -10.09
C ARG A 126 -2.48 -0.99 -8.72
N GLN A 127 -3.13 -0.22 -7.85
CA GLN A 127 -2.63 0.00 -6.48
C GLN A 127 -2.53 -1.33 -5.73
N GLU A 128 -3.58 -2.15 -5.77
CA GLU A 128 -3.58 -3.45 -5.11
C GLU A 128 -2.52 -4.40 -5.70
N ALA A 129 -2.28 -4.38 -7.01
CA ALA A 129 -1.23 -5.20 -7.63
C ALA A 129 0.17 -4.79 -7.16
N VAL A 130 0.43 -3.48 -7.05
CA VAL A 130 1.70 -2.95 -6.53
C VAL A 130 1.88 -3.34 -5.06
N GLU A 131 0.85 -3.15 -4.24
CA GLU A 131 0.90 -3.47 -2.81
C GLU A 131 1.12 -4.97 -2.55
N ARG A 132 0.43 -5.85 -3.29
CA ARG A 132 0.66 -7.30 -3.21
C ARG A 132 2.09 -7.67 -3.62
N PHE A 133 2.62 -7.05 -4.68
CA PHE A 133 3.99 -7.32 -5.10
C PHE A 133 5.01 -6.84 -4.08
N ASP A 134 4.79 -5.68 -3.45
CA ASP A 134 5.63 -5.18 -2.36
C ASP A 134 5.65 -6.15 -1.16
N GLN A 135 4.48 -6.64 -0.74
CA GLN A 135 4.37 -7.66 0.32
C GLN A 135 5.13 -8.95 -0.04
N TYR A 136 5.03 -9.39 -1.30
CA TYR A 136 5.80 -10.55 -1.79
C TYR A 136 7.31 -10.30 -1.72
N LEU A 137 7.79 -9.13 -2.11
CA LEU A 137 9.21 -8.78 -2.03
C LEU A 137 9.71 -8.78 -0.58
N GLN A 138 8.92 -8.23 0.35
CA GLN A 138 9.23 -8.24 1.78
C GLN A 138 9.34 -9.68 2.33
N TRP A 139 8.40 -10.55 1.96
CA TRP A 139 8.44 -11.98 2.32
C TRP A 139 9.63 -12.73 1.70
N ALA A 140 9.97 -12.45 0.44
CA ALA A 140 11.10 -13.10 -0.22
C ALA A 140 12.43 -12.68 0.42
N ALA A 141 12.54 -11.40 0.81
CA ALA A 141 13.71 -10.87 1.50
C ALA A 141 13.89 -11.51 2.90
N SER A 142 12.80 -11.67 3.67
CA SER A 142 12.87 -12.30 4.99
C SER A 142 13.32 -13.77 4.94
N ARG A 143 12.94 -14.51 3.90
CA ARG A 143 13.44 -15.89 3.69
C ARG A 143 14.91 -15.97 3.35
N GLN A 144 15.45 -14.98 2.63
CA GLN A 144 16.88 -14.93 2.33
C GLN A 144 17.70 -14.59 3.57
N THR A 145 17.21 -13.70 4.45
CA THR A 145 17.88 -13.41 5.73
C THR A 145 17.84 -14.62 6.67
N GLU A 146 16.72 -15.35 6.75
CA GLU A 146 16.62 -16.60 7.52
C GLU A 146 17.57 -17.69 7.01
N LYS A 147 17.68 -17.87 5.68
CA LYS A 147 18.64 -18.82 5.09
C LYS A 147 20.09 -18.43 5.37
N ARG A 148 20.42 -17.13 5.31
CA ARG A 148 21.76 -16.63 5.68
C ARG A 148 22.05 -16.83 7.17
N ALA A 149 21.05 -16.67 8.04
CA ALA A 149 21.20 -16.90 9.47
C ALA A 149 21.38 -18.40 9.81
N ARG A 150 20.65 -19.29 9.13
CA ARG A 150 20.76 -20.75 9.32
C ARG A 150 22.03 -21.34 8.70
N GLY A 151 22.52 -20.77 7.59
CA GLY A 151 23.79 -21.17 6.96
C GLY A 151 25.05 -20.79 7.75
N ASN A 152 24.92 -20.07 8.87
CA ASN A 152 26.02 -19.70 9.76
C ASN A 152 26.10 -20.59 11.02
N SER A 153 25.24 -21.60 11.14
CA SER A 153 25.41 -22.73 12.06
C SER A 153 25.73 -23.95 11.22
N GLY A 154 27.01 -24.31 11.17
CA GLY A 154 27.52 -25.36 10.30
C GLY A 154 26.94 -26.73 10.61
N GLU A 155 26.77 -27.51 9.55
CA GLU A 155 26.97 -28.96 9.55
C GLU A 155 27.16 -29.38 8.08
N GLU A 156 28.36 -29.90 7.84
CA GLU A 156 28.71 -30.71 6.68
C GLU A 156 27.88 -31.99 6.76
N ASP A 157 27.12 -32.34 5.71
CA ASP A 157 27.09 -33.75 5.31
C ASP A 157 26.50 -33.98 3.90
N SER A 158 27.40 -34.51 3.07
CA SER A 158 27.24 -35.68 2.20
C SER A 158 26.13 -35.71 1.14
N ASP A 159 26.59 -35.54 -0.10
CA ASP A 159 25.96 -36.00 -1.34
C ASP A 159 25.65 -37.50 -1.28
N GLU A 160 24.38 -37.89 -1.40
CA GLU A 160 24.01 -39.23 -1.85
C GLU A 160 22.80 -39.19 -2.80
N CYS A 161 23.02 -39.66 -4.02
CA CYS A 161 22.08 -39.69 -5.12
C CYS A 161 21.21 -40.96 -5.03
N GLY A 162 19.90 -40.80 -4.88
CA GLY A 162 18.93 -41.88 -4.94
C GLY A 162 17.82 -41.58 -5.94
N SER A 163 17.91 -42.20 -7.13
CA SER A 163 16.86 -42.20 -8.14
C SER A 163 15.74 -43.15 -7.72
N THR A 164 14.52 -42.64 -7.52
CA THR A 164 13.29 -43.44 -7.57
C THR A 164 12.20 -42.66 -8.30
N ASP A 165 11.86 -43.18 -9.47
CA ASP A 165 10.74 -42.82 -10.33
C ASP A 165 9.46 -43.41 -9.76
N GLU A 166 8.47 -42.57 -9.41
CA GLU A 166 7.07 -42.95 -9.22
C GLU A 166 6.19 -41.72 -9.49
N GLY A 167 5.14 -41.92 -10.28
CA GLY A 167 4.42 -40.89 -11.01
C GLY A 167 3.64 -39.87 -10.17
N VAL A 168 3.72 -38.58 -10.55
CA VAL A 168 2.84 -37.53 -10.02
C VAL A 168 2.51 -36.50 -11.10
N ASN A 169 1.21 -36.15 -11.17
CA ASN A 169 0.57 -35.02 -11.84
C ASN A 169 1.48 -33.94 -12.44
N LYS A 170 1.28 -33.67 -13.73
CA LYS A 170 1.83 -32.50 -14.45
C LYS A 170 1.23 -31.19 -13.92
N HIS A 171 1.67 -30.75 -12.73
CA HIS A 171 1.65 -29.33 -12.41
C HIS A 171 2.71 -28.63 -13.28
N PRO A 172 2.41 -27.46 -13.87
CA PRO A 172 3.41 -26.72 -14.62
C PRO A 172 4.53 -26.34 -13.67
N GLN A 173 5.70 -26.97 -13.85
CA GLN A 173 6.87 -26.66 -13.06
C GLN A 173 7.21 -25.18 -13.28
N ILE A 174 7.02 -24.38 -12.25
CA ILE A 174 7.52 -23.01 -12.20
C ILE A 174 9.03 -23.12 -12.33
N ARG A 175 9.57 -22.81 -13.51
CA ARG A 175 11.00 -22.82 -13.77
C ARG A 175 11.63 -21.78 -12.81
N THR A 176 12.32 -22.27 -11.79
CA THR A 176 12.95 -21.47 -10.74
C THR A 176 14.26 -20.81 -11.20
N THR A 177 14.77 -21.16 -12.37
CA THR A 177 15.96 -20.53 -12.96
C THR A 177 15.55 -19.41 -13.92
N PRO A 178 15.96 -18.15 -13.68
CA PRO A 178 15.69 -17.05 -14.60
C PRO A 178 16.31 -17.38 -15.95
N THR A 179 15.46 -17.62 -16.95
CA THR A 179 15.92 -17.91 -18.32
C THR A 179 16.09 -16.59 -19.04
N TYR A 180 17.30 -16.30 -19.52
CA TYR A 180 17.59 -15.12 -20.32
C TYR A 180 17.88 -15.50 -21.78
N HIS A 181 17.52 -14.63 -22.71
CA HIS A 181 17.89 -14.75 -24.12
C HIS A 181 18.60 -13.48 -24.57
N VAL A 182 19.78 -13.64 -25.16
CA VAL A 182 20.60 -12.56 -25.70
C VAL A 182 21.04 -12.96 -27.11
N THR A 183 21.18 -11.98 -28.00
CA THR A 183 21.65 -12.22 -29.37
C THR A 183 23.08 -12.77 -29.36
N LYS A 184 23.37 -13.78 -30.19
CA LYS A 184 24.70 -14.44 -30.22
C LYS A 184 25.86 -13.49 -30.53
N LYS A 185 25.60 -12.42 -31.30
CA LYS A 185 26.60 -11.41 -31.66
C LYS A 185 26.24 -10.08 -31.01
N PRO A 186 27.21 -9.34 -30.45
CA PRO A 186 26.97 -8.00 -29.93
C PRO A 186 26.69 -7.04 -31.10
N ALA A 187 25.78 -6.10 -30.87
CA ALA A 187 25.47 -5.08 -31.87
C ALA A 187 26.60 -4.04 -31.96
N PHE A 188 27.27 -3.78 -30.83
CA PHE A 188 28.41 -2.87 -30.74
C PHE A 188 29.56 -3.60 -30.03
N PRO A 189 30.56 -4.13 -30.75
CA PRO A 189 31.54 -5.08 -30.19
C PRO A 189 32.61 -4.45 -29.29
N ALA A 190 32.92 -3.15 -29.46
CA ALA A 190 33.98 -2.48 -28.73
C ALA A 190 33.58 -1.04 -28.36
N VAL A 191 32.75 -0.90 -27.32
CA VAL A 191 32.32 0.41 -26.81
C VAL A 191 33.08 0.73 -25.53
N THR A 192 33.66 1.93 -25.44
CA THR A 192 34.42 2.37 -24.25
C THR A 192 33.50 2.62 -23.07
N VAL A 193 34.02 2.46 -21.84
CA VAL A 193 33.27 2.77 -20.61
C VAL A 193 32.76 4.22 -20.62
N GLN A 194 33.57 5.16 -21.11
CA GLN A 194 33.16 6.57 -21.23
C GLN A 194 31.92 6.75 -22.12
N SER A 195 31.83 6.02 -23.24
CA SER A 195 30.66 6.04 -24.13
C SER A 195 29.47 5.34 -23.50
N ILE A 196 29.67 4.27 -22.71
CA ILE A 196 28.59 3.62 -21.94
C ILE A 196 27.98 4.60 -20.91
N ILE A 197 28.83 5.34 -20.19
CA ILE A 197 28.39 6.33 -19.18
C ILE A 197 27.61 7.47 -19.83
N THR A 198 28.12 8.00 -20.94
CA THR A 198 27.61 9.25 -21.53
C THR A 198 26.53 9.05 -22.59
N GLU A 199 26.64 8.03 -23.45
CA GLU A 199 25.69 7.77 -24.54
C GLU A 199 24.59 6.78 -24.15
N TYR A 200 24.85 5.86 -23.22
CA TYR A 200 23.87 4.84 -22.78
C TYR A 200 23.32 5.10 -21.37
N GLY A 201 23.62 6.27 -20.77
CA GLY A 201 23.00 6.70 -19.52
C GLY A 201 23.34 5.84 -18.30
N ALA A 202 24.48 5.15 -18.28
CA ALA A 202 24.88 4.24 -17.21
C ALA A 202 26.04 4.81 -16.36
N PRO A 203 25.80 5.84 -15.50
CA PRO A 203 26.85 6.61 -14.84
C PRO A 203 27.70 5.81 -13.86
N ASN A 204 27.12 4.79 -13.24
CA ASN A 204 27.79 3.97 -12.23
C ASN A 204 28.24 2.61 -12.78
N PHE A 205 28.35 2.44 -14.11
CA PHE A 205 28.63 1.15 -14.74
C PHE A 205 29.90 0.48 -14.20
N LEU A 206 31.02 1.21 -14.15
CA LEU A 206 32.31 0.68 -13.70
C LEU A 206 32.24 0.23 -12.22
N ARG A 207 31.59 1.01 -11.36
CA ARG A 207 31.39 0.67 -9.95
C ARG A 207 30.59 -0.62 -9.77
N HIS A 208 29.47 -0.78 -10.48
CA HIS A 208 28.65 -1.99 -10.36
C HIS A 208 29.36 -3.22 -10.92
N LEU A 209 30.10 -3.06 -12.04
CA LEU A 209 30.85 -4.15 -12.65
C LEU A 209 32.00 -4.62 -11.73
N THR A 210 32.76 -3.68 -11.14
CA THR A 210 33.84 -4.02 -10.20
C THR A 210 33.32 -4.74 -8.96
N THR A 211 32.23 -4.26 -8.36
CA THR A 211 31.57 -4.95 -7.24
C THR A 211 31.12 -6.36 -7.64
N PHE A 212 30.48 -6.52 -8.79
CA PHE A 212 30.01 -7.82 -9.27
C PHE A 212 31.16 -8.82 -9.49
N LEU A 213 32.28 -8.37 -10.09
CA LEU A 213 33.45 -9.21 -10.32
C LEU A 213 34.10 -9.65 -8.99
N HIS A 214 34.15 -8.75 -8.00
CA HIS A 214 34.67 -9.05 -6.67
C HIS A 214 33.79 -10.06 -5.93
N GLU A 215 32.46 -9.89 -5.95
CA GLU A 215 31.51 -10.81 -5.31
C GLU A 215 31.53 -12.22 -5.91
N ARG A 216 31.80 -12.34 -7.21
CA ARG A 216 31.85 -13.64 -7.92
C ARG A 216 33.21 -14.32 -7.87
N SER A 217 34.21 -13.74 -7.19
CA SER A 217 35.54 -14.30 -6.99
C SER A 217 36.18 -14.83 -8.28
N ILE A 218 36.06 -14.07 -9.38
CA ILE A 218 36.63 -14.48 -10.67
C ILE A 218 38.15 -14.29 -10.58
N PRO A 219 38.97 -15.35 -10.71
CA PRO A 219 40.41 -15.22 -10.69
C PRO A 219 40.83 -14.40 -11.91
N HIS A 220 41.57 -13.31 -11.68
CA HIS A 220 42.08 -12.36 -12.68
C HIS A 220 41.09 -11.26 -13.14
N SER A 221 40.53 -10.48 -12.21
CA SER A 221 39.87 -9.22 -12.58
C SER A 221 40.91 -8.25 -13.18
N PRO A 222 40.82 -7.86 -14.47
CA PRO A 222 41.70 -6.85 -15.03
C PRO A 222 41.45 -5.50 -14.35
N LEU A 223 42.48 -4.65 -14.26
CA LEU A 223 42.32 -3.26 -13.81
C LEU A 223 41.43 -2.51 -14.82
N LEU A 224 40.14 -2.39 -14.50
CA LEU A 224 39.17 -1.73 -15.35
C LEU A 224 39.38 -0.22 -15.29
N SER A 225 39.80 0.35 -16.41
CA SER A 225 39.93 1.79 -16.62
C SER A 225 38.82 2.32 -17.53
N ASP A 226 38.62 3.63 -17.57
CA ASP A 226 37.60 4.30 -18.40
C ASP A 226 37.81 4.08 -19.91
N SER A 227 39.02 3.66 -20.31
CA SER A 227 39.38 3.29 -21.69
C SER A 227 39.06 1.84 -22.05
N SER A 228 38.60 1.01 -21.09
CA SER A 228 38.28 -0.40 -21.35
C SER A 228 37.09 -0.50 -22.31
N THR A 229 37.15 -1.45 -23.24
CA THR A 229 36.09 -1.64 -24.23
C THR A 229 35.25 -2.87 -23.90
N PHE A 230 33.93 -2.75 -24.02
CA PHE A 230 32.98 -3.83 -23.78
C PHE A 230 32.05 -4.05 -24.97
N PRO A 231 31.63 -5.31 -25.22
CA PRO A 231 30.58 -5.60 -26.18
C PRO A 231 29.20 -5.26 -25.60
N ILE A 232 28.41 -4.45 -26.32
CA ILE A 232 27.04 -4.10 -25.97
C ILE A 232 26.06 -4.86 -26.87
N TYR A 233 25.10 -5.53 -26.23
CA TYR A 233 24.01 -6.23 -26.88
C TYR A 233 22.78 -5.32 -26.95
N ARG A 234 22.11 -5.30 -28.11
CA ARG A 234 20.99 -4.39 -28.33
C ARG A 234 19.75 -4.78 -27.50
N HIS A 235 19.51 -6.09 -27.36
CA HIS A 235 18.31 -6.65 -26.74
C HIS A 235 18.71 -7.76 -25.76
N LEU A 236 18.19 -7.68 -24.55
CA LEU A 236 18.25 -8.74 -23.55
C LEU A 236 16.82 -9.05 -23.10
N TYR A 237 16.41 -10.31 -23.30
CA TYR A 237 15.09 -10.77 -22.92
C TYR A 237 15.18 -11.56 -21.63
N LEU A 238 14.47 -11.12 -20.60
CA LEU A 238 14.32 -11.84 -19.33
C LEU A 238 12.96 -12.53 -19.31
N SER A 239 12.96 -13.83 -19.08
CA SER A 239 11.73 -14.55 -18.73
C SER A 239 11.46 -14.32 -17.24
N LEU A 240 10.42 -13.54 -16.93
CA LEU A 240 10.01 -13.31 -15.56
C LEU A 240 9.22 -14.53 -15.03
N PRO A 241 9.32 -14.84 -13.72
CA PRO A 241 8.50 -15.87 -13.11
C PRO A 241 7.02 -15.51 -13.26
N LEU A 242 6.18 -16.52 -13.50
CA LEU A 242 4.76 -16.31 -13.72
C LEU A 242 4.10 -15.84 -12.42
N ILE A 243 3.34 -14.74 -12.49
CA ILE A 243 2.45 -14.29 -11.40
C ILE A 243 1.03 -14.65 -11.85
N PRO A 244 0.42 -15.72 -11.31
CA PRO A 244 -0.84 -16.29 -11.80
C PRO A 244 -2.01 -15.29 -11.88
N GLU A 245 -2.01 -14.28 -11.01
CA GLU A 245 -3.12 -13.34 -10.83
C GLU A 245 -3.14 -12.20 -11.86
N ILE A 246 -2.00 -11.92 -12.51
CA ILE A 246 -1.81 -10.80 -13.43
C ILE A 246 -1.49 -11.29 -14.85
N SER A 247 -0.91 -12.49 -14.96
CA SER A 247 -0.43 -13.04 -16.23
C SER A 247 -1.58 -13.70 -16.98
N THR A 248 -2.13 -13.03 -18.00
CA THR A 248 -3.10 -13.65 -18.93
C THR A 248 -2.46 -14.66 -19.89
N SER A 249 -1.12 -14.73 -19.93
CA SER A 249 -0.37 -15.61 -20.81
C SER A 249 0.77 -16.31 -20.05
N ASN A 250 1.11 -17.53 -20.49
CA ASN A 250 2.12 -18.40 -19.87
C ASN A 250 3.57 -17.89 -19.96
N THR A 251 3.82 -16.66 -20.44
CA THR A 251 5.19 -16.12 -20.54
C THR A 251 5.18 -14.59 -20.45
N ILE A 252 5.63 -14.04 -19.32
CA ILE A 252 5.97 -12.62 -19.22
C ILE A 252 7.42 -12.46 -19.67
N LYS A 253 7.63 -11.71 -20.77
CA LYS A 253 8.95 -11.36 -21.29
C LYS A 253 9.24 -9.89 -20.98
N ASP A 254 10.26 -9.62 -20.21
CA ASP A 254 10.81 -8.28 -20.06
C ASP A 254 11.93 -8.07 -21.09
N THR A 255 11.92 -6.93 -21.77
CA THR A 255 12.87 -6.61 -22.85
C THR A 255 13.70 -5.41 -22.45
N ILE A 256 14.95 -5.66 -22.09
CA ILE A 256 15.93 -4.62 -21.80
C ILE A 256 16.62 -4.24 -23.10
N LEU A 257 16.63 -2.95 -23.41
CA LEU A 257 17.19 -2.41 -24.64
C LEU A 257 18.41 -1.53 -24.33
N ALA A 258 19.47 -1.69 -25.13
CA ALA A 258 20.60 -0.77 -25.11
C ALA A 258 20.43 0.26 -26.22
N THR A 259 19.65 1.31 -25.95
CA THR A 259 19.40 2.42 -26.88
C THR A 259 20.32 3.59 -26.53
N LYS A 260 20.94 4.21 -27.54
CA LYS A 260 21.73 5.42 -27.33
C LYS A 260 20.80 6.60 -27.05
N ALA A 261 21.19 7.46 -26.13
CA ALA A 261 20.52 8.73 -25.89
C ALA A 261 20.59 9.61 -27.15
N GLU A 262 19.43 9.88 -27.76
CA GLU A 262 19.35 10.76 -28.93
C GLU A 262 19.22 12.21 -28.48
N ARG A 263 20.18 13.05 -28.90
CA ARG A 263 20.08 14.50 -28.68
C ARG A 263 18.97 15.08 -29.55
N GLY A 264 18.22 16.03 -28.99
CA GLY A 264 17.20 16.74 -29.73
C GLY A 264 17.80 17.45 -30.96
N ARG A 265 17.19 17.27 -32.13
CA ARG A 265 17.66 17.85 -33.39
C ARG A 265 16.49 18.43 -34.17
N VAL A 266 16.70 19.63 -34.72
CA VAL A 266 15.76 20.25 -35.64
C VAL A 266 15.95 19.60 -37.02
N THR A 267 14.91 18.95 -37.54
CA THR A 267 14.90 18.42 -38.91
C THR A 267 13.92 19.22 -39.76
N THR A 268 13.96 19.03 -41.08
CA THR A 268 13.04 19.67 -42.04
C THR A 268 11.56 19.32 -41.79
N SER A 269 11.27 18.33 -40.94
CA SER A 269 9.93 17.88 -40.57
C SER A 269 9.50 18.32 -39.15
N GLY A 270 10.32 19.09 -38.43
CA GLY A 270 10.02 19.59 -37.08
C GLY A 270 11.15 19.40 -36.06
N ILE A 271 10.88 19.78 -34.80
CA ILE A 271 11.82 19.61 -33.68
C ILE A 271 11.67 18.19 -33.13
N LYS A 272 12.70 17.35 -33.27
CA LYS A 272 12.77 16.09 -32.51
C LYS A 272 13.31 16.39 -31.12
N HIS A 273 12.51 16.11 -30.09
CA HIS A 273 12.92 16.22 -28.70
C HIS A 273 13.93 15.13 -28.33
N ALA A 274 14.79 15.41 -27.35
CA ALA A 274 15.77 14.44 -26.86
C ALA A 274 15.04 13.24 -26.23
N VAL A 275 15.51 12.03 -26.54
CA VAL A 275 15.00 10.79 -25.94
C VAL A 275 16.07 10.29 -24.96
N PRO A 276 15.77 10.20 -23.65
CA PRO A 276 16.68 9.57 -22.71
C PRO A 276 16.85 8.09 -23.08
N GLY A 277 18.11 7.65 -23.15
CA GLY A 277 18.48 6.24 -23.34
C GLY A 277 18.27 5.42 -22.08
#